data_AF-A0A920MT99-F1
#
_entry.id   AF-A0A920MT99-F1
#
_cell.length_a   1.000
_cell.length_b   1.000
_cell.length_c   1.000
_cell.angle_alpha   90.00
_cell.angle_beta   90.00
_cell.angle_gamma   90.00
#
_symmetry.space_group_name_H-M   'P 1'
#
loop_
_entity.id
_entity.type
_entity.pdbx_description
1 polymer ?
#
loop_
_entity_poly.entity_id
_entity_poly.type
_entity_poly.pdbx_seq_one_letter_code
_entity_poly.pdbx_strand_id
1 'polypeptide(L)'
;MRITTAFTEAGLIGAVGHIKRFNPAIRSMRERINEGELGDLFQISTRRIGPFPNRIKDVGVVKDLATHDLDLTTWVGGSNFMHISAQTAHKAGRPHEDLVAITGLLKNKVVTNHLVNWLSPMKERYTIATGEKGSFIAEHY
;
A
#
# COMPACT_ATOMS: atom_id res chain seq x y z
N MET A 1 -16.54 11.79 -20.06
CA MET A 1 -15.81 10.63 -20.63
C MET A 1 -14.86 10.07 -19.57
N ARG A 2 -14.88 8.76 -19.30
CA ARG A 2 -13.92 8.13 -18.36
C ARG A 2 -12.54 8.08 -19.05
N ILE A 3 -11.46 8.37 -18.31
CA ILE A 3 -10.08 8.37 -18.84
C ILE A 3 -9.76 7.04 -19.54
N THR A 4 -10.16 5.91 -18.97
CA THR A 4 -9.96 4.58 -19.55
C THR A 4 -10.58 4.44 -20.93
N THR A 5 -11.80 4.97 -21.12
CA THR A 5 -12.51 4.94 -22.40
C THR A 5 -11.76 5.72 -23.47
N ALA A 6 -11.22 6.89 -23.12
CA ALA A 6 -10.47 7.74 -24.05
C ALA A 6 -9.21 7.04 -24.60
N PHE A 7 -8.45 6.34 -23.74
CA PHE A 7 -7.30 5.55 -24.18
C PHE A 7 -7.72 4.40 -25.10
N THR A 8 -8.79 3.68 -24.76
CA THR A 8 -9.32 2.58 -25.58
C THR A 8 -9.77 3.06 -26.96
N GLU A 9 -10.56 4.13 -27.03
CA GLU A 9 -11.08 4.69 -28.28
C GLU A 9 -9.97 5.24 -29.18
N ALA A 10 -8.90 5.77 -28.59
CA ALA A 10 -7.72 6.24 -29.32
C ALA A 10 -6.75 5.12 -29.73
N GLY A 11 -6.99 3.86 -29.33
CA GLY A 11 -6.05 2.75 -29.58
C GLY A 11 -4.72 2.90 -28.84
N LEU A 12 -4.69 3.62 -27.71
CA LEU A 12 -3.49 3.92 -26.93
C LEU A 12 -3.43 3.12 -25.62
N ILE A 13 -2.22 2.89 -25.13
CA ILE A 13 -1.97 2.25 -23.83
C ILE A 13 -2.03 3.32 -22.72
N GLY A 14 -2.97 3.17 -21.79
CA GLY A 14 -3.02 3.94 -20.56
C GLY A 14 -2.36 3.18 -19.41
N ALA A 15 -1.35 3.77 -18.77
CA ALA A 15 -0.66 3.17 -17.64
C ALA A 15 -0.80 4.04 -16.38
N VAL A 16 -1.01 3.40 -15.22
CA VAL A 16 -0.96 4.07 -13.92
C VAL A 16 0.45 3.92 -13.34
N GLY A 17 1.04 5.03 -12.92
CA GLY A 17 2.39 5.10 -12.36
C GLY A 17 2.51 4.54 -10.95
N HIS A 18 2.21 3.24 -10.75
CA HIS A 18 2.40 2.53 -9.48
C HIS A 18 3.90 2.29 -9.18
N ILE A 19 4.65 3.38 -8.99
CA ILE A 19 6.11 3.38 -8.93
C ILE A 19 6.69 2.46 -7.85
N LYS A 20 5.93 2.20 -6.78
CA LYS A 20 6.37 1.33 -5.68
C LYS A 20 6.50 -0.14 -6.08
N ARG A 21 5.81 -0.59 -7.13
CA ARG A 21 5.98 -1.95 -7.72
C ARG A 21 7.37 -2.17 -8.33
N PHE A 22 8.10 -1.09 -8.64
CA PHE A 22 9.44 -1.15 -9.22
C PHE A 22 10.55 -1.11 -8.16
N ASN A 23 10.22 -1.02 -6.87
CA ASN A 23 11.21 -1.13 -5.80
C ASN A 23 11.81 -2.55 -5.80
N PRO A 24 13.15 -2.73 -5.87
CA PRO A 24 13.78 -4.04 -5.94
C PRO A 24 13.45 -4.97 -4.77
N ALA A 25 13.37 -4.46 -3.55
CA ALA A 25 13.03 -5.26 -2.37
C ALA A 25 11.59 -5.79 -2.44
N ILE A 26 10.66 -4.97 -2.95
CA ILE A 26 9.25 -5.36 -3.13
C ILE A 26 9.08 -6.37 -4.27
N ARG A 27 9.84 -6.22 -5.36
CA ARG A 27 9.87 -7.21 -6.44
C ARG A 27 10.41 -8.55 -5.97
N SER A 28 11.56 -8.54 -5.29
CA SER A 28 12.17 -9.76 -4.73
C SER A 28 11.24 -10.44 -3.72
N MET A 29 10.62 -9.67 -2.81
CA MET A 29 9.61 -10.22 -1.88
C MET A 29 8.50 -10.94 -2.64
N ARG A 30 7.93 -10.33 -3.68
CA ARG A 30 6.84 -10.93 -4.45
C ARG A 30 7.30 -12.20 -5.19
N GLU A 31 8.46 -12.16 -5.84
CA GLU A 31 9.03 -13.29 -6.57
C GLU A 31 9.19 -14.50 -5.63
N ARG A 32 9.81 -14.30 -4.47
CA ARG A 32 10.04 -15.35 -3.46
C ARG A 32 8.74 -15.89 -2.83
N ILE A 33 7.73 -15.04 -2.66
CA ILE A 33 6.39 -15.48 -2.23
C ILE A 33 5.77 -16.37 -3.32
N ASN A 34 5.86 -16.00 -4.59
CA ASN A 34 5.33 -16.80 -5.69
C ASN A 34 6.07 -18.15 -5.85
N GLU A 35 7.35 -18.19 -5.49
CA GLU A 35 8.16 -19.41 -5.43
C GLU A 35 7.82 -20.31 -4.23
N GLY A 36 6.92 -19.88 -3.34
CA GLY A 36 6.43 -20.67 -2.22
C GLY A 36 7.35 -20.68 -0.99
N GLU A 37 8.31 -19.75 -0.92
CA GLU A 37 9.26 -19.68 0.21
C GLU A 37 8.56 -19.42 1.56
N LEU A 38 7.42 -18.71 1.56
CA LEU A 38 6.62 -18.49 2.78
C LEU A 38 5.56 -19.57 3.04
N GLY A 39 5.39 -20.55 2.14
CA GLY A 39 4.22 -21.43 2.17
C GLY A 39 2.93 -20.63 2.02
N ASP A 40 1.93 -20.93 2.85
CA ASP A 40 0.69 -20.16 2.88
C ASP A 40 0.92 -18.74 3.43
N LEU A 41 0.54 -17.73 2.64
CA LEU A 41 0.63 -16.34 3.06
C LEU A 41 -0.54 -15.99 3.99
N PHE A 42 -0.25 -15.56 5.20
CA PHE A 42 -1.27 -15.24 6.22
C PHE A 42 -1.58 -13.75 6.27
N GLN A 43 -0.55 -12.92 6.21
CA GLN A 43 -0.68 -11.48 6.43
C GLN A 43 0.26 -10.65 5.56
N ILE A 44 -0.24 -9.51 5.10
CA ILE A 44 0.60 -8.41 4.61
C ILE A 44 0.34 -7.17 5.47
N SER A 45 1.38 -6.59 6.07
CA SER A 45 1.29 -5.29 6.74
C SER A 45 2.19 -4.26 6.11
N THR A 46 1.75 -3.01 6.10
CA THR A 46 2.58 -1.88 5.68
C THR A 46 2.62 -0.83 6.78
N ARG A 47 3.78 -0.20 6.92
CA ARG A 47 3.96 0.95 7.77
C ARG A 47 4.63 2.05 6.98
N ARG A 48 3.97 3.20 6.92
CA ARG A 48 4.44 4.37 6.16
C ARG A 48 4.15 5.62 6.96
N ILE A 49 5.09 5.96 7.82
CA ILE A 49 4.94 7.07 8.76
C ILE A 49 6.13 8.01 8.65
N GLY A 50 5.92 9.27 9.00
CA GLY A 50 6.96 10.28 8.98
C GLY A 50 6.46 11.64 9.44
N PRO A 51 7.35 12.64 9.47
CA PRO A 51 6.96 14.00 9.77
C PRO A 51 6.16 14.60 8.63
N PHE A 52 5.49 15.70 8.92
CA PHE A 52 4.64 16.40 7.96
C PHE A 52 5.44 16.87 6.73
N PRO A 53 4.96 16.61 5.49
CA PRO A 53 5.67 17.05 4.30
C PRO A 53 5.60 18.58 4.13
N ASN A 54 6.70 19.21 3.74
CA ASN A 54 6.75 20.66 3.51
C ASN A 54 5.86 21.13 2.33
N ARG A 55 5.65 20.27 1.34
CA ARG A 55 5.05 20.63 0.04
C ARG A 55 3.58 20.23 -0.11
N ILE A 56 3.16 19.13 0.51
CA ILE A 56 1.84 18.53 0.25
C ILE A 56 0.85 19.09 1.27
N LYS A 57 -0.19 19.79 0.80
CA LYS A 57 -1.12 20.52 1.67
C LYS A 57 -2.60 20.34 1.31
N ASP A 58 -2.88 19.93 0.08
CA ASP A 58 -4.21 19.86 -0.56
C ASP A 58 -4.78 18.43 -0.68
N VAL A 59 -4.09 17.46 -0.07
CA VAL A 59 -4.49 16.05 -0.10
C VAL A 59 -4.15 15.36 1.21
N GLY A 60 -4.97 14.39 1.59
CA GLY A 60 -4.81 13.57 2.79
C GLY A 60 -3.95 12.33 2.58
N VAL A 61 -3.52 11.72 3.68
CA VAL A 61 -2.63 10.56 3.64
C VAL A 61 -3.24 9.35 2.93
N VAL A 62 -4.57 9.24 2.83
CA VAL A 62 -5.21 8.12 2.12
C VAL A 62 -4.88 8.19 0.62
N LYS A 63 -5.11 9.36 0.02
CA LYS A 63 -4.90 9.56 -1.43
C LYS A 63 -3.42 9.67 -1.78
N ASP A 64 -2.63 10.38 -0.98
CA ASP A 64 -1.21 10.60 -1.27
C ASP A 64 -0.35 9.35 -0.99
N LEU A 65 -0.62 8.67 0.14
CA LEU A 65 0.26 7.62 0.63
C LEU A 65 -0.37 6.23 0.62
N ALA A 66 -1.55 6.06 1.25
CA ALA A 66 -2.16 4.74 1.45
C ALA A 66 -2.54 4.06 0.12
N THR A 67 -2.85 4.84 -0.92
CA THR A 67 -3.10 4.32 -2.28
C THR A 67 -1.95 3.45 -2.78
N HIS A 68 -0.70 3.81 -2.47
CA HIS A 68 0.45 2.98 -2.82
C HIS A 68 0.54 1.69 -2.01
N ASP A 69 0.17 1.74 -0.73
CA ASP A 69 0.26 0.58 0.16
C ASP A 69 -0.83 -0.44 -0.18
N LEU A 70 -2.07 0.01 -0.41
CA LEU A 70 -3.18 -0.84 -0.86
C LEU A 70 -2.88 -1.48 -2.22
N ASP A 71 -2.34 -0.70 -3.15
CA ASP A 71 -1.87 -1.22 -4.45
C ASP A 71 -0.84 -2.34 -4.26
N LEU A 72 0.23 -2.05 -3.50
CA LEU A 72 1.29 -3.01 -3.23
C LEU A 72 0.76 -4.27 -2.56
N THR A 73 -0.17 -4.16 -1.61
CA THR A 73 -0.76 -5.31 -0.93
C THR A 73 -1.53 -6.21 -1.88
N THR A 74 -2.32 -5.66 -2.80
CA THR A 74 -2.98 -6.50 -3.83
C THR A 74 -1.98 -7.12 -4.80
N TRP A 75 -0.90 -6.39 -5.12
CA TRP A 75 0.13 -6.82 -6.06
C TRP A 75 0.99 -7.95 -5.47
N VAL A 76 1.47 -7.79 -4.24
CA VAL A 76 2.25 -8.80 -3.49
C VAL A 76 1.36 -9.98 -3.09
N GLY A 77 0.16 -9.70 -2.57
CA GLY A 77 -0.77 -10.73 -2.10
C GLY A 77 -1.48 -11.48 -3.22
N GLY A 78 -1.26 -11.10 -4.49
CA GLY A 78 -1.81 -11.79 -5.67
C GLY A 78 -3.34 -11.78 -5.74
N SER A 79 -4.01 -10.90 -5.00
CA SER A 79 -5.46 -10.92 -4.84
C SER A 79 -6.02 -9.54 -4.52
N ASN A 80 -7.25 -9.30 -4.96
CA ASN A 80 -7.96 -8.06 -4.65
C ASN A 80 -8.54 -8.11 -3.22
N PHE A 81 -8.80 -6.93 -2.65
CA PHE A 81 -9.53 -6.82 -1.40
C PHE A 81 -10.96 -7.39 -1.53
N MET A 82 -11.38 -8.10 -0.49
CA MET A 82 -12.75 -8.53 -0.27
C MET A 82 -13.48 -7.50 0.62
N HIS A 83 -12.86 -7.11 1.74
CA HIS A 83 -13.38 -6.08 2.65
C HIS A 83 -12.24 -5.21 3.19
N ILE A 84 -12.55 -3.96 3.49
CA ILE A 84 -11.65 -2.98 4.12
C ILE A 84 -12.43 -2.22 5.19
N SER A 85 -11.79 -1.94 6.31
CA SER A 85 -12.23 -0.99 7.34
C SER A 85 -11.11 -0.02 7.65
N ALA A 86 -11.44 1.23 7.97
CA ALA A 86 -10.45 2.25 8.26
C ALA A 86 -10.94 3.25 9.31
N GLN A 87 -9.98 3.85 10.01
CA GLN A 87 -10.18 4.99 10.90
C GLN A 87 -9.19 6.09 10.51
N THR A 88 -9.68 7.32 10.38
CA THR A 88 -8.87 8.49 10.02
C THR A 88 -8.80 9.48 11.18
N ALA A 89 -7.77 10.33 11.18
CA ALA A 89 -7.67 11.45 12.11
C ALA A 89 -7.14 12.72 11.43
N HIS A 90 -7.66 13.86 11.88
CA HIS A 90 -7.26 15.20 11.49
C HIS A 90 -6.64 15.87 12.71
N LYS A 91 -5.31 16.00 12.74
CA LYS A 91 -4.57 16.51 13.91
C LYS A 91 -3.77 17.77 13.60
N ALA A 92 -3.52 18.04 12.32
CA ALA A 92 -2.78 19.22 11.87
C ALA A 92 -3.67 20.44 11.56
N GLY A 93 -4.93 20.46 12.00
CA GLY A 93 -5.83 21.60 11.84
C GLY A 93 -6.25 21.89 10.38
N ARG A 94 -6.25 20.86 9.54
CA ARG A 94 -6.54 20.94 8.10
C ARG A 94 -7.73 20.04 7.71
N PRO A 95 -8.41 20.33 6.59
CA PRO A 95 -9.58 19.56 6.16
C PRO A 95 -9.25 18.13 5.70
N HIS A 96 -7.99 17.83 5.41
CA HIS A 96 -7.55 16.52 4.93
C HIS A 96 -6.94 15.69 6.05
N GLU A 97 -7.17 14.39 6.03
CA GLU A 97 -6.68 13.47 7.06
C GLU A 97 -5.15 13.38 7.08
N ASP A 98 -4.58 13.27 8.28
CA ASP A 98 -3.13 13.22 8.53
C ASP A 98 -2.66 11.84 8.98
N LEU A 99 -3.62 10.99 9.36
CA LEU A 99 -3.42 9.64 9.82
C LEU A 99 -4.57 8.77 9.33
N VAL A 100 -4.23 7.55 8.89
CA VAL A 100 -5.18 6.48 8.67
C VAL A 100 -4.62 5.16 9.19
N ALA A 101 -5.46 4.41 9.89
CA ALA A 101 -5.24 3.00 10.19
C ALA A 101 -6.27 2.17 9.40
N ILE A 102 -5.80 1.21 8.63
CA ILE A 102 -6.62 0.39 7.74
C ILE A 102 -6.44 -1.07 8.13
N THR A 103 -7.53 -1.83 8.20
CA THR A 103 -7.51 -3.30 8.23
C THR A 103 -8.29 -3.84 7.05
N GLY A 104 -7.89 -5.00 6.54
CA GLY A 104 -8.53 -5.58 5.36
C GLY A 104 -8.39 -7.09 5.27
N LEU A 105 -9.15 -7.66 4.34
CA LEU A 105 -9.09 -9.07 3.98
C LEU A 105 -9.06 -9.17 2.46
N LEU A 106 -8.06 -9.88 1.91
CA LEU A 106 -8.01 -10.19 0.49
C LEU A 106 -8.93 -11.38 0.15
N LYS A 107 -9.27 -11.55 -1.13
CA LYS A 107 -10.15 -12.67 -1.55
C LYS A 107 -9.56 -14.05 -1.27
N ASN A 108 -8.23 -14.16 -1.28
CA ASN A 108 -7.48 -15.37 -0.87
C ASN A 108 -7.25 -15.46 0.65
N LYS A 109 -8.03 -14.72 1.46
CA LYS A 109 -8.03 -14.79 2.92
C LYS A 109 -6.77 -14.25 3.63
N VAL A 110 -5.84 -13.66 2.89
CA VAL A 110 -4.71 -12.91 3.48
C VAL A 110 -5.26 -11.70 4.24
N VAL A 111 -4.92 -11.59 5.53
CA VAL A 111 -5.27 -10.46 6.39
C VAL A 111 -4.33 -9.30 6.11
N THR A 112 -4.81 -8.07 6.17
CA THR A 112 -3.97 -6.89 5.95
C THR A 112 -4.14 -5.83 7.02
N ASN A 113 -3.06 -5.10 7.29
CA ASN A 113 -3.12 -3.85 8.05
C ASN A 113 -2.14 -2.81 7.49
N HIS A 114 -2.57 -1.55 7.51
CA HIS A 114 -1.79 -0.44 6.99
C HIS A 114 -1.84 0.72 7.99
N LEU A 115 -0.67 1.15 8.47
CA LEU A 115 -0.55 2.36 9.27
C LEU A 115 0.16 3.44 8.47
N VAL A 116 -0.54 4.54 8.22
CA VAL A 116 -0.05 5.63 7.37
C VAL A 116 -0.30 6.97 8.04
N ASN A 117 0.74 7.77 8.26
CA ASN A 117 0.56 9.11 8.83
C ASN A 117 1.72 10.08 8.56
N TRP A 118 1.46 11.37 8.80
CA TRP A 118 2.40 12.49 8.76
C TRP A 118 2.69 13.10 10.15
N LEU A 119 2.34 12.36 11.20
CA LEU A 119 2.38 12.83 12.59
C LEU A 119 3.56 12.26 13.38
N SER A 120 4.32 11.35 12.78
CA SER A 120 5.36 10.60 13.48
C SER A 120 6.70 11.34 13.41
N PRO A 121 7.45 11.48 14.52
CA PRO A 121 8.76 12.12 14.50
C PRO A 121 9.82 11.26 13.80
N MET A 122 9.58 9.94 13.70
CA MET A 122 10.43 8.98 13.01
C MET A 122 9.89 8.67 11.63
N LYS A 123 10.80 8.37 10.69
CA LYS A 123 10.46 7.96 9.33
C LYS A 123 10.61 6.45 9.22
N GLU A 124 9.50 5.76 8.98
CA GLU A 124 9.50 4.31 8.74
C GLU A 124 8.72 4.00 7.47
N ARG A 125 9.29 3.13 6.65
CA ARG A 125 8.67 2.71 5.41
C ARG A 125 9.03 1.28 5.06
N TYR A 126 8.16 0.35 5.41
CA TYR A 126 8.37 -1.06 5.14
C TYR A 126 7.07 -1.81 4.89
N THR A 127 7.21 -2.95 4.21
CA THR A 127 6.16 -3.97 4.05
C THR A 127 6.64 -5.25 4.73
N ILE A 128 5.76 -5.91 5.47
CA ILE A 128 6.00 -7.22 6.05
C ILE A 128 5.01 -8.20 5.42
N ALA A 129 5.52 -9.34 4.95
CA ALA A 129 4.72 -10.48 4.52
C ALA A 129 5.01 -11.63 5.46
N THR A 130 3.97 -12.16 6.11
CA THR A 130 4.06 -13.27 7.07
C THR A 130 3.29 -14.45 6.53
N GLY A 131 3.93 -15.62 6.50
CA GLY A 131 3.32 -16.87 6.10
C GLY A 131 3.78 -18.03 6.97
N GLU A 132 3.34 -19.21 6.60
CA GLU A 132 3.59 -20.48 7.29
C GLU A 132 5.07 -20.69 7.65
N LYS A 133 5.98 -20.37 6.73
CA LYS A 133 7.41 -20.68 6.85
C LYS A 133 8.27 -19.51 7.35
N GLY A 134 7.66 -18.38 7.72
CA GLY A 134 8.39 -17.24 8.28
C GLY A 134 7.86 -15.88 7.85
N SER A 135 8.76 -14.90 7.71
CA SER A 135 8.40 -13.55 7.29
C SER A 135 9.48 -12.88 6.45
N PHE A 136 9.04 -12.06 5.51
CA PHE A 136 9.89 -11.14 4.77
C PHE A 136 9.61 -9.71 5.21
N ILE A 137 10.67 -8.90 5.29
CA ILE A 137 10.59 -7.47 5.51
C ILE A 137 11.25 -6.79 4.31
N ALA A 138 10.50 -5.94 3.61
CA ALA A 138 11.02 -5.12 2.53
C ALA A 138 11.00 -3.66 2.98
N GLU A 139 12.16 -3.04 3.07
CA GLU A 139 12.32 -1.63 3.38
C GLU A 139 12.34 -0.79 2.10
N HIS A 140 11.62 0.33 2.11
CA HIS A 140 11.41 1.17 0.92
C HIS A 140 12.27 2.42 1.06
N TYR A 141 13.57 2.28 0.84
CA TYR A 141 14.50 3.40 0.71
C TYR A 141 14.08 4.35 -0.45
#